data_AF-A0A8T1BRX5-F1
#
_entry.id   AF-A0A8T1BRX5-F1
#
_cell.length_a   1.000
_cell.length_b   1.000
_cell.length_c   1.000
_cell.angle_alpha   90.00
_cell.angle_beta   90.00
_cell.angle_gamma   90.00
#
_symmetry.space_group_name_H-M   'P 1'
#
loop_
_entity.id
_entity.type
_entity.pdbx_description
1 polymer ?
#
loop_
_entity_poly.entity_id
_entity_poly.type
_entity_poly.pdbx_seq_one_letter_code
_entity_poly.pdbx_strand_id
1 'polypeptide(L)'
;MGRLEHVDYKFFVKGHTKNSCDLGFGHIRKHITDLDIWTMDHLAKADQDAASNFITVHVPHGSNLFKGYKEALTELYKRLDGIQQYQIFSMDCSRPGVVSCRKSPKSEVVEKNLRRKIDGILTPKEKVVRMLSEHVELLPPPAPIAEKISQLYQSIRPYIPVEFREDPLYAKPSAQEGESAKATKQARRPHCAAMAVAVKGNQDQRGIVEGDKSSEQSLEKQPVAAKKNANKQKTARWWFSLWRL
;
A
#
# COMPACT_ATOMS: atom_id res chain seq x y z
N MET A 1 14.25 -10.36 14.59
CA MET A 1 15.38 -10.67 15.52
C MET A 1 15.58 -12.18 15.53
N GLY A 2 16.53 -12.73 14.76
CA GLY A 2 16.80 -14.19 14.84
C GLY A 2 17.10 -14.94 13.54
N ARG A 3 17.01 -14.31 12.35
CA ARG A 3 17.48 -14.93 11.08
C ARG A 3 18.53 -14.12 10.32
N LEU A 4 18.51 -12.80 10.48
CA LEU A 4 19.48 -11.90 9.86
C LEU A 4 20.62 -11.66 10.85
N GLU A 5 21.86 -11.69 10.37
CA GLU A 5 23.07 -11.48 11.19
C GLU A 5 23.10 -10.06 11.75
N HIS A 6 22.86 -9.08 10.88
CA HIS A 6 22.84 -7.66 11.22
C HIS A 6 21.73 -6.98 10.43
N VAL A 7 21.05 -6.02 11.08
CA VAL A 7 20.01 -5.24 10.42
C VAL A 7 20.10 -3.79 10.82
N ASP A 8 20.17 -2.92 9.82
CA ASP A 8 20.05 -1.48 9.97
C ASP A 8 18.71 -1.00 9.40
N TYR A 9 17.94 -0.33 10.24
CA TYR A 9 16.69 0.33 9.86
C TYR A 9 16.85 1.84 9.93
N LYS A 10 16.36 2.51 8.89
CA LYS A 10 16.27 3.97 8.85
C LYS A 10 14.84 4.39 8.60
N PHE A 11 14.26 5.11 9.57
CA PHE A 11 12.95 5.73 9.43
C PHE A 11 13.14 7.18 8.98
N PHE A 12 12.53 7.52 7.86
CA PHE A 12 12.50 8.89 7.35
C PHE A 12 11.29 9.64 7.93
N VAL A 13 11.46 10.94 8.17
CA VAL A 13 10.36 11.81 8.60
C VAL A 13 9.30 11.89 7.49
N LYS A 14 8.03 11.81 7.89
CA LYS A 14 6.87 11.88 6.99
C LYS A 14 7.00 13.10 6.06
N GLY A 15 6.94 12.86 4.75
CA GLY A 15 6.98 13.92 3.72
C GLY A 15 8.32 14.14 3.02
N HIS A 16 9.41 13.50 3.47
CA HIS A 16 10.75 13.62 2.87
C HIS A 16 11.23 12.35 2.15
N THR A 17 10.30 11.54 1.65
CA THR A 17 10.52 10.27 0.96
C THR A 17 11.00 10.48 -0.48
N LYS A 18 12.29 10.79 -0.64
CA LYS A 18 13.04 10.38 -1.85
C LYS A 18 13.70 9.04 -1.55
N ASN A 19 12.87 8.01 -1.37
CA ASN A 19 13.36 6.66 -1.17
C ASN A 19 13.74 6.07 -2.52
N SER A 20 14.94 5.51 -2.64
CA SER A 20 15.39 4.85 -3.88
C SER A 20 14.51 3.66 -4.25
N CYS A 21 13.94 2.95 -3.26
CA CYS A 21 13.01 1.86 -3.53
C CYS A 21 11.75 2.35 -4.26
N ASP A 22 11.23 3.53 -3.91
CA ASP A 22 10.03 4.09 -4.53
C ASP A 22 10.29 4.43 -6.01
N LEU A 23 11.51 4.88 -6.34
CA LEU A 23 11.92 5.10 -7.73
C LEU A 23 11.99 3.77 -8.50
N GLY A 24 12.57 2.73 -7.89
CA GLY A 24 12.60 1.38 -8.47
C GLY A 24 11.20 0.87 -8.82
N PHE A 25 10.27 0.95 -7.87
CA PHE A 25 8.87 0.58 -8.13
C PHE A 25 8.21 1.41 -9.23
N GLY A 26 8.55 2.70 -9.32
CA GLY A 26 8.09 3.57 -10.40
C GLY A 26 8.53 3.08 -11.78
N HIS A 27 9.79 2.65 -11.92
CA HIS A 27 10.33 2.11 -13.17
C HIS A 27 9.67 0.79 -13.57
N ILE A 28 9.53 -0.13 -12.63
CA ILE A 28 8.83 -1.40 -12.84
C ILE A 28 7.40 -1.15 -13.31
N ARG A 29 6.66 -0.31 -12.58
CA ARG A 29 5.27 -0.02 -12.91
C ARG A 29 5.14 0.58 -14.31
N LYS A 30 6.05 1.48 -14.68
CA LYS A 30 6.07 2.07 -16.02
C LYS A 30 6.27 0.98 -17.09
N HIS A 31 7.25 0.09 -16.91
CA HIS A 31 7.50 -1.03 -17.82
C HIS A 31 6.28 -1.94 -17.96
N ILE A 32 5.70 -2.37 -16.83
CA ILE A 32 4.50 -3.22 -16.77
C ILE A 32 3.30 -2.57 -17.47
N THR A 33 3.16 -1.24 -17.40
CA THR A 33 2.02 -0.52 -18.03
C THR A 33 2.07 -0.58 -19.56
N ASP A 34 3.25 -0.75 -20.14
CA ASP A 34 3.45 -0.82 -21.58
C ASP A 34 3.29 -2.25 -22.13
N LEU A 35 3.04 -3.25 -21.26
CA LEU A 35 2.91 -4.67 -21.61
C LEU A 35 1.49 -5.19 -21.45
N ASP A 36 1.12 -6.13 -22.32
CA ASP A 36 -0.13 -6.87 -22.24
C ASP A 36 -0.01 -8.03 -21.24
N ILE A 37 -0.46 -7.79 -20.01
CA ILE A 37 -0.38 -8.74 -18.90
C ILE A 37 -1.76 -9.31 -18.59
N TRP A 38 -1.92 -10.61 -18.85
CA TRP A 38 -3.20 -11.32 -18.72
C TRP A 38 -3.19 -12.38 -17.61
N THR A 39 -2.01 -12.84 -17.17
CA THR A 39 -1.86 -13.88 -16.14
C THR A 39 -0.85 -13.43 -15.09
N MET A 40 -0.88 -14.10 -13.93
CA MET A 40 0.11 -13.83 -12.87
C MET A 40 1.54 -14.19 -13.30
N ASP A 41 1.70 -15.18 -14.18
CA ASP A 41 3.01 -15.58 -14.69
C ASP A 41 3.59 -14.52 -15.63
N HIS A 42 2.75 -13.88 -16.46
CA HIS A 42 3.19 -12.76 -17.29
C HIS A 42 3.68 -11.61 -16.42
N LEU A 43 2.96 -11.31 -15.33
CA LEU A 43 3.35 -10.27 -14.38
C LEU A 43 4.68 -10.60 -13.70
N ALA A 44 4.84 -11.82 -13.20
CA ALA A 44 6.07 -12.25 -12.53
C ALA A 44 7.29 -12.18 -13.46
N LYS A 45 7.11 -12.57 -14.73
CA LYS A 45 8.16 -12.47 -15.74
C LYS A 45 8.51 -11.01 -16.09
N ALA A 46 7.51 -10.18 -16.37
CA ALA A 46 7.72 -8.77 -16.68
C ALA A 46 8.40 -8.01 -15.52
N ASP A 47 8.07 -8.38 -14.29
CA ASP A 47 8.70 -7.81 -13.11
C ASP A 47 10.17 -8.23 -13.00
N GLN A 48 10.49 -9.52 -13.18
CA GLN A 48 11.88 -10.00 -13.21
C GLN A 48 12.70 -9.34 -14.33
N ASP A 49 12.11 -9.13 -15.51
CA ASP A 49 12.79 -8.47 -16.63
C ASP A 49 13.04 -6.97 -16.37
N ALA A 50 12.13 -6.30 -15.67
CA ALA A 50 12.29 -4.91 -15.25
C ALA A 50 13.24 -4.72 -14.07
N ALA A 51 13.46 -5.79 -13.29
CA ALA A 51 14.20 -5.78 -12.05
C ALA A 51 15.71 -5.82 -12.26
N SER A 52 16.32 -4.71 -12.66
CA SER A 52 17.76 -4.67 -12.94
C SER A 52 18.66 -4.80 -11.69
N ASN A 53 18.17 -4.40 -10.52
CA ASN A 53 18.97 -4.27 -9.29
C ASN A 53 18.34 -4.90 -8.03
N PHE A 54 17.23 -5.62 -8.16
CA PHE A 54 16.55 -6.27 -7.04
C PHE A 54 16.04 -7.64 -7.44
N ILE A 55 15.88 -8.53 -6.47
CA ILE A 55 15.35 -9.86 -6.70
C ILE A 55 13.89 -9.85 -6.28
N THR A 56 13.01 -10.15 -7.22
CA THR A 56 11.61 -10.42 -6.89
C THR A 56 11.45 -11.89 -6.53
N VAL A 57 11.03 -12.11 -5.29
CA VAL A 57 10.68 -13.45 -4.81
C VAL A 57 9.17 -13.59 -4.90
N HIS A 58 8.69 -14.39 -5.84
CA HIS A 58 7.30 -14.82 -5.85
C HIS A 58 7.07 -15.71 -4.62
N VAL A 59 6.08 -15.33 -3.82
CA VAL A 59 5.70 -16.04 -2.60
C VAL A 59 4.37 -16.75 -2.88
N PRO A 60 4.37 -18.08 -3.08
CA PRO A 60 3.16 -18.81 -3.42
C PRO A 60 2.06 -18.62 -2.36
N HIS A 61 0.81 -18.67 -2.83
CA HIS A 61 -0.34 -18.67 -1.94
C HIS A 61 -0.28 -19.89 -1.01
N GLY A 62 -0.50 -19.68 0.29
CA GLY A 62 -0.38 -20.74 1.30
C GLY A 62 1.07 -21.07 1.72
N SER A 63 2.05 -20.27 1.31
CA SER A 63 3.42 -20.42 1.79
C SER A 63 3.57 -20.09 3.29
N ASN A 64 4.50 -20.78 3.95
CA ASN A 64 4.76 -20.66 5.39
C ASN A 64 5.57 -19.40 5.77
N LEU A 65 5.56 -18.39 4.88
CA LEU A 65 6.36 -17.18 5.00
C LEU A 65 5.72 -16.14 5.92
N PHE A 66 4.40 -16.01 5.87
CA PHE A 66 3.67 -15.07 6.72
C PHE A 66 3.35 -15.71 8.05
N LYS A 67 3.87 -15.12 9.13
CA LYS A 67 3.67 -15.62 10.49
C LYS A 67 3.19 -14.53 11.45
N GLY A 68 2.42 -14.93 12.46
CA GLY A 68 1.84 -14.06 13.48
C GLY A 68 2.85 -13.70 14.56
N TYR A 69 3.81 -12.83 14.28
CA TYR A 69 4.88 -12.50 15.25
C TYR A 69 4.41 -11.66 16.45
N LYS A 70 3.22 -11.07 16.41
CA LYS A 70 2.77 -10.05 17.37
C LYS A 70 2.77 -10.57 18.80
N GLU A 71 2.17 -11.73 19.04
CA GLU A 71 2.00 -12.29 20.39
C GLU A 71 3.35 -12.71 20.97
N ALA A 72 4.10 -13.54 20.24
CA ALA A 72 5.45 -13.96 20.61
C ALA A 72 6.39 -12.78 20.90
N LEU A 73 6.39 -11.74 20.05
CA LEU A 73 7.24 -10.55 20.28
C LEU A 73 6.77 -9.73 21.50
N THR A 74 5.46 -9.66 21.75
CA THR A 74 4.92 -8.90 22.89
C THR A 74 5.25 -9.58 24.23
N GLU A 75 5.32 -10.91 24.25
CA GLU A 75 5.74 -11.70 25.42
C GLU A 75 7.25 -11.63 25.66
N LEU A 76 8.05 -11.62 24.59
CA LEU A 76 9.51 -11.64 24.69
C LEU A 76 10.12 -10.25 24.91
N TYR A 77 9.53 -9.21 24.33
CA TYR A 77 10.11 -7.88 24.27
C TYR A 77 9.19 -6.78 24.83
N LYS A 78 9.83 -5.76 25.40
CA LYS A 78 9.24 -4.50 25.81
C LYS A 78 9.08 -3.60 24.59
N ARG A 79 8.13 -2.66 24.67
CA ARG A 79 8.02 -1.60 23.67
C ARG A 79 9.22 -0.66 23.78
N LEU A 80 9.64 -0.13 22.64
CA LEU A 80 10.69 0.86 22.58
C LEU A 80 10.10 2.25 22.82
N ASP A 81 10.28 2.78 24.02
CA ASP A 81 9.77 4.11 24.37
C ASP A 81 10.54 5.22 23.66
N GLY A 82 9.80 6.23 23.19
CA GLY A 82 10.37 7.38 22.48
C GLY A 82 10.91 7.05 21.09
N ILE A 83 10.39 6.01 20.42
CA ILE A 83 10.88 5.58 19.09
C ILE A 83 10.95 6.72 18.06
N GLN A 84 10.01 7.66 18.10
CA GLN A 84 9.95 8.81 17.17
C GLN A 84 11.13 9.79 17.31
N GLN A 85 11.88 9.74 18.41
CA GLN A 85 13.05 10.58 18.62
C GLN A 85 14.25 10.11 17.81
N TYR A 86 14.25 8.85 17.37
CA TYR A 86 15.35 8.21 16.68
C TYR A 86 15.00 7.96 15.21
N GLN A 87 15.99 8.08 14.34
CA GLN A 87 15.83 7.84 12.90
C GLN A 87 16.55 6.57 12.45
N ILE A 88 17.61 6.17 13.15
CA ILE A 88 18.46 5.05 12.75
C ILE A 88 18.47 4.04 13.89
N PHE A 89 18.24 2.78 13.55
CA PHE A 89 18.21 1.65 14.46
C PHE A 89 19.11 0.56 13.92
N SER A 90 19.87 -0.06 14.79
CA SER A 90 20.78 -1.13 14.43
C SER A 90 20.63 -2.29 15.42
N MET A 91 20.61 -3.51 14.91
CA MET A 91 20.38 -4.73 15.70
C MET A 91 21.27 -5.85 15.17
N ASP A 92 21.86 -6.60 16.11
CA ASP A 92 22.81 -7.67 15.84
C ASP A 92 22.31 -9.01 16.43
N CYS A 93 22.54 -10.12 15.73
CA CYS A 93 22.13 -11.45 16.14
C CYS A 93 22.92 -11.98 17.36
N SER A 94 24.10 -11.44 17.63
CA SER A 94 24.92 -11.72 18.83
C SER A 94 24.24 -11.24 20.10
N ARG A 95 23.54 -10.09 20.04
CA ARG A 95 22.88 -9.43 21.17
C ARG A 95 21.36 -9.29 20.94
N PRO A 96 20.60 -10.40 20.88
CA PRO A 96 19.18 -10.36 20.56
C PRO A 96 18.41 -9.53 21.60
N GLY A 97 17.56 -8.63 21.10
CA GLY A 97 16.77 -7.73 21.93
C GLY A 97 17.46 -6.43 22.34
N VAL A 98 18.76 -6.27 22.04
CA VAL A 98 19.42 -4.96 22.18
C VAL A 98 19.25 -4.19 20.87
N VAL A 99 18.81 -2.94 20.99
CA VAL A 99 18.63 -2.04 19.85
C VAL A 99 19.48 -0.80 20.07
N SER A 100 20.37 -0.54 19.12
CA SER A 100 21.18 0.68 19.07
C SER A 100 20.41 1.76 18.33
N CYS A 101 20.07 2.85 19.00
CA CYS A 101 19.24 3.93 18.47
C CYS A 101 20.07 5.20 18.25
N ARG A 102 19.91 5.89 17.11
CA ARG A 102 20.54 7.19 16.83
C ARG A 102 19.51 8.18 16.30
N LYS A 103 19.62 9.44 16.70
CA LYS A 103 18.77 10.54 16.19
C LYS A 103 19.19 10.98 14.78
N SER A 104 20.49 10.96 14.51
CA SER A 104 21.09 11.28 13.21
C SER A 104 22.33 10.42 12.98
N PRO A 105 22.91 10.37 11.76
CA PRO A 105 24.11 9.57 11.50
C PRO A 105 25.31 9.91 12.40
N LYS A 106 25.40 11.19 12.82
CA LYS A 106 26.49 11.72 13.65
C LYS A 106 26.16 11.76 15.14
N SER A 107 24.92 11.48 15.53
CA SER A 107 24.54 11.51 16.94
C SER A 107 25.09 10.28 17.68
N GLU A 108 25.26 10.43 18.98
CA GLU A 108 25.61 9.34 19.88
C GLU A 108 24.63 8.16 19.79
N VAL A 109 25.15 6.97 20.11
CA VAL A 109 24.41 5.73 20.10
C VAL A 109 23.77 5.51 21.47
N VAL A 110 22.45 5.38 21.50
CA VAL A 110 21.71 5.00 22.70
C VAL A 110 21.32 3.53 22.58
N GLU A 111 21.94 2.67 23.38
CA GLU A 111 21.55 1.26 23.47
C GLU A 111 20.34 1.08 24.38
N LYS A 112 19.33 0.35 23.90
CA LYS A 112 18.19 -0.07 24.72
C LYS A 112 18.01 -1.59 24.65
N ASN A 113 18.00 -2.24 25.82
CA ASN A 113 17.70 -3.67 25.93
C ASN A 113 16.19 -3.86 26.11
N LEU A 114 15.54 -4.37 25.08
CA LEU A 114 14.10 -4.60 25.02
C LEU A 114 13.68 -5.95 25.58
N ARG A 115 14.60 -6.83 26.01
CA ARG A 115 14.19 -8.13 26.58
C ARG A 115 13.38 -7.94 27.86
N ARG A 116 12.28 -8.68 27.98
CA ARG A 116 11.54 -8.79 29.24
C ARG A 116 12.32 -9.67 30.24
N LYS A 117 12.07 -9.42 31.52
CA LYS A 117 12.49 -10.32 32.59
C LYS A 117 11.29 -11.17 32.96
N ILE A 118 11.44 -12.49 32.92
CA ILE A 118 10.43 -13.45 33.36
C ILE A 118 10.99 -14.02 34.66
N ASP A 119 10.25 -13.90 35.75
CA ASP A 119 10.67 -14.34 37.10
C ASP A 119 12.02 -13.76 37.55
N GLY A 120 12.27 -12.49 37.19
CA GLY A 120 13.53 -11.78 37.50
C GLY A 120 14.71 -12.14 36.60
N ILE A 121 14.60 -13.22 35.80
CA ILE A 121 15.65 -13.70 34.88
C ILE A 121 15.44 -13.09 33.50
N LEU A 122 16.53 -12.63 32.88
CA LEU A 122 16.51 -12.12 31.52
C LEU A 122 16.27 -13.27 30.55
N THR A 123 15.32 -13.12 29.62
CA THR A 123 15.03 -14.19 28.65
C THR A 123 16.31 -14.57 27.87
N PRO A 124 16.72 -15.86 27.92
CA PRO A 124 17.92 -16.32 27.25
C PRO A 124 17.72 -16.34 25.73
N LYS A 125 18.83 -16.24 24.98
CA LYS A 125 18.81 -16.17 23.51
C LYS A 125 18.16 -17.40 22.91
N GLU A 126 18.43 -18.57 23.48
CA GLU A 126 17.95 -19.87 23.04
C GLU A 126 16.43 -19.94 23.14
N LYS A 127 15.85 -19.43 24.22
CA LYS A 127 14.39 -19.36 24.40
C LYS A 127 13.74 -18.45 23.38
N VAL A 128 14.34 -17.29 23.07
CA VAL A 128 13.85 -16.37 22.03
C VAL A 128 13.82 -17.06 20.66
N VAL A 129 14.93 -17.72 20.28
CA VAL A 129 15.04 -18.40 18.98
C VAL A 129 14.03 -19.54 18.88
N ARG A 130 13.87 -20.33 19.95
CA ARG A 130 12.89 -21.42 20.03
C ARG A 130 11.46 -20.91 19.88
N MET A 131 11.09 -19.87 20.62
CA MET A 131 9.75 -19.27 20.51
C MET A 131 9.48 -18.70 19.12
N LEU A 132 10.44 -18.00 18.51
CA LEU A 132 10.26 -17.42 17.17
C LEU A 132 10.24 -18.45 16.03
N SER A 133 10.86 -19.61 16.24
CA SER A 133 10.94 -20.67 15.21
C SER A 133 9.79 -21.66 15.32
N GLU A 134 9.46 -22.10 16.54
CA GLU A 134 8.51 -23.19 16.81
C GLU A 134 7.11 -22.68 17.18
N HIS A 135 6.99 -21.53 17.85
CA HIS A 135 5.72 -21.07 18.45
C HIS A 135 5.05 -19.92 17.68
N VAL A 136 5.61 -19.49 16.55
CA VAL A 136 4.96 -18.45 15.73
C VAL A 136 4.04 -19.13 14.73
N GLU A 137 2.74 -18.93 14.95
CA GLU A 137 1.68 -19.45 14.09
C GLU A 137 1.79 -18.90 12.66
N LEU A 138 1.48 -19.76 11.69
CA LEU A 138 1.34 -19.35 10.30
C LEU A 138 0.06 -18.52 10.17
N LEU A 139 0.17 -17.38 9.50
CA LEU A 139 -1.02 -16.62 9.17
C LEU A 139 -1.73 -17.32 8.01
N PRO A 140 -3.06 -17.52 8.10
CA PRO A 140 -3.79 -18.02 6.97
C PRO A 140 -3.62 -17.04 5.80
N PRO A 141 -3.55 -17.55 4.57
CA PRO A 141 -3.48 -16.67 3.42
C PRO A 141 -4.73 -15.77 3.39
N PRO A 142 -4.60 -14.52 2.95
CA PRO A 142 -5.74 -13.62 2.87
C PRO A 142 -6.78 -14.21 1.93
N ALA A 143 -8.03 -14.27 2.40
CA ALA A 143 -9.14 -14.71 1.56
C ALA A 143 -9.29 -13.77 0.35
N PRO A 144 -9.53 -14.32 -0.85
CA PRO A 144 -9.84 -13.52 -2.02
C PRO A 144 -10.98 -12.54 -1.75
N ILE A 145 -10.79 -11.27 -2.13
CA ILE A 145 -11.82 -10.24 -1.92
C ILE A 145 -12.95 -10.50 -2.92
N ALA A 146 -14.12 -10.93 -2.43
CA ALA A 146 -15.28 -11.30 -3.24
C ALA A 146 -15.70 -10.21 -4.27
N GLU A 147 -15.62 -8.93 -3.88
CA GLU A 147 -15.87 -7.82 -4.81
C GLU A 147 -14.91 -7.77 -5.99
N LYS A 148 -13.64 -8.10 -5.77
CA LYS A 148 -12.60 -8.12 -6.81
C LYS A 148 -12.78 -9.30 -7.73
N ILE A 149 -13.10 -10.48 -7.19
CA ILE A 149 -13.45 -11.66 -8.00
C ILE A 149 -14.65 -11.34 -8.90
N SER A 150 -15.71 -10.77 -8.33
CA SER A 150 -16.90 -10.36 -9.10
C SER A 150 -16.57 -9.29 -10.16
N GLN A 151 -15.71 -8.32 -9.84
CA GLN A 151 -15.27 -7.28 -10.78
C GLN A 151 -14.45 -7.87 -11.94
N LEU A 152 -13.51 -8.78 -11.65
CA LEU A 152 -12.69 -9.45 -12.65
C LEU A 152 -13.56 -10.24 -13.63
N TYR A 153 -14.51 -11.02 -13.12
CA TYR A 153 -15.41 -11.82 -13.97
C TYR A 153 -16.38 -10.96 -14.80
N GLN A 154 -17.02 -9.95 -14.21
CA GLN A 154 -18.09 -9.21 -14.88
C GLN A 154 -17.58 -8.09 -15.78
N SER A 155 -16.56 -7.36 -15.33
CA SER A 155 -16.12 -6.13 -15.99
C SER A 155 -14.85 -6.31 -16.81
N ILE A 156 -13.94 -7.20 -16.40
CA ILE A 156 -12.63 -7.33 -17.04
C ILE A 156 -12.63 -8.47 -18.05
N ARG A 157 -13.18 -9.65 -17.69
CA ARG A 157 -13.24 -10.86 -18.54
C ARG A 157 -13.66 -10.64 -20.00
N PRO A 158 -14.64 -9.79 -20.33
CA PRO A 158 -15.03 -9.55 -21.73
C PRO A 158 -13.90 -8.98 -22.61
N TYR A 159 -12.97 -8.23 -22.02
CA TYR A 159 -11.86 -7.57 -22.72
C TYR A 159 -10.60 -8.43 -22.82
N ILE A 160 -10.62 -9.63 -22.23
CA ILE A 160 -9.47 -10.53 -22.19
C ILE A 160 -9.42 -11.35 -23.48
N PRO A 161 -8.24 -11.55 -24.08
CA PRO A 161 -8.06 -12.46 -25.20
C PRO A 161 -8.57 -13.86 -24.86
N VAL A 162 -9.16 -14.53 -25.85
CA VAL A 162 -9.86 -15.82 -25.65
C VAL A 162 -8.94 -16.87 -25.01
N GLU A 163 -7.65 -16.85 -25.34
CA GLU A 163 -6.61 -17.75 -24.82
C GLU A 163 -6.46 -17.69 -23.30
N PHE A 164 -6.74 -16.55 -22.66
CA PHE A 164 -6.54 -16.35 -21.21
C PHE A 164 -7.86 -16.29 -20.43
N ARG A 165 -9.02 -16.43 -21.08
CA ARG A 165 -10.34 -16.31 -20.41
C ARG A 165 -10.66 -17.43 -19.42
N GLU A 166 -10.00 -18.56 -19.58
CA GLU A 166 -10.13 -19.75 -18.72
C GLU A 166 -9.08 -19.77 -17.60
N ASP A 167 -8.24 -18.73 -17.49
CA ASP A 167 -7.32 -18.58 -16.36
C ASP A 167 -8.13 -18.52 -15.04
N PRO A 168 -7.68 -19.21 -13.97
CA PRO A 168 -8.34 -19.22 -12.67
C PRO A 168 -8.61 -17.81 -12.10
N LEU A 169 -7.81 -16.81 -12.46
CA LEU A 169 -8.00 -15.41 -12.07
C LEU A 169 -9.36 -14.83 -12.50
N TYR A 170 -9.91 -15.33 -13.61
CA TYR A 170 -11.17 -14.88 -14.20
C TYR A 170 -12.30 -15.91 -14.02
N ALA A 171 -12.15 -16.84 -13.09
CA ALA A 171 -13.15 -17.84 -12.78
C ALA A 171 -14.49 -17.20 -12.36
N LYS A 172 -15.57 -17.91 -12.63
CA LYS A 172 -16.92 -17.48 -12.23
C LYS A 172 -17.01 -17.46 -10.70
N PRO A 173 -17.49 -16.35 -10.09
CA PRO A 173 -17.69 -16.29 -8.65
C PRO A 173 -18.72 -17.32 -8.19
N SER A 174 -18.52 -17.88 -7.00
CA SER A 174 -19.54 -18.67 -6.31
C SER A 174 -20.75 -17.83 -5.92
N ALA A 175 -21.88 -18.48 -5.60
CA ALA A 175 -23.09 -17.78 -5.16
C ALA A 175 -22.84 -16.95 -3.89
N GLN A 176 -22.15 -17.54 -2.91
CA GLN A 176 -21.81 -16.89 -1.64
C GLN A 176 -20.87 -15.68 -1.84
N GLU A 177 -19.88 -15.79 -2.72
CA GLU A 177 -19.00 -14.64 -3.05
C GLU A 177 -19.78 -13.54 -3.76
N GLY A 178 -20.70 -13.91 -4.67
CA GLY A 178 -21.57 -12.96 -5.35
C GLY A 178 -22.47 -12.18 -4.39
N GLU A 179 -23.06 -12.86 -3.41
CA GLU A 179 -23.87 -12.22 -2.35
C GLU A 179 -23.02 -11.34 -1.44
N SER A 180 -21.88 -11.83 -0.98
CA SER A 180 -20.94 -11.08 -0.13
C SER A 180 -20.43 -9.81 -0.83
N ALA A 181 -20.15 -9.89 -2.13
CA ALA A 181 -19.76 -8.73 -2.94
C ALA A 181 -20.89 -7.69 -3.05
N LYS A 182 -22.14 -8.13 -3.23
CA LYS A 182 -23.30 -7.22 -3.28
C LYS A 182 -23.53 -6.55 -1.92
N ALA A 183 -23.49 -7.32 -0.84
CA ALA A 183 -23.66 -6.81 0.52
C ALA A 183 -22.58 -5.78 0.88
N THR A 184 -21.32 -6.07 0.55
CA THR A 184 -20.19 -5.15 0.80
C THR A 184 -20.34 -3.85 0.00
N LYS A 185 -20.70 -3.94 -1.29
CA LYS A 185 -20.97 -2.74 -2.11
C LYS A 185 -22.14 -1.93 -1.55
N GLN A 186 -23.21 -2.60 -1.10
CA GLN A 186 -24.39 -1.94 -0.53
C GLN A 186 -24.05 -1.22 0.78
N ALA A 187 -23.27 -1.85 1.66
CA ALA A 187 -22.83 -1.27 2.93
C ALA A 187 -21.98 0.00 2.75
N ARG A 188 -21.23 0.12 1.64
CA ARG A 188 -20.44 1.31 1.33
C ARG A 188 -21.24 2.47 0.74
N ARG A 189 -22.44 2.23 0.19
CA ARG A 189 -23.25 3.27 -0.48
C ARG A 189 -23.54 4.50 0.38
N PRO A 190 -23.92 4.37 1.67
CA PRO A 190 -24.18 5.55 2.52
C PRO A 190 -22.93 6.39 2.71
N HIS A 191 -21.79 5.75 2.98
CA HIS A 191 -20.51 6.44 3.12
C HIS A 191 -20.07 7.12 1.82
N CYS A 192 -20.18 6.44 0.68
CA CYS A 192 -19.88 7.01 -0.64
C CYS A 192 -20.80 8.20 -0.97
N ALA A 193 -22.10 8.11 -0.64
CA ALA A 193 -23.05 9.19 -0.83
C ALA A 193 -22.72 10.41 0.04
N ALA A 194 -22.41 10.19 1.33
CA ALA A 194 -21.99 11.25 2.24
C ALA A 194 -20.71 11.95 1.74
N MET A 195 -19.73 11.17 1.26
CA MET A 195 -18.50 11.72 0.66
C MET A 195 -18.78 12.51 -0.61
N ALA A 196 -19.66 12.04 -1.50
CA ALA A 196 -20.04 12.80 -2.69
C ALA A 196 -20.72 14.13 -2.34
N VAL A 197 -21.59 14.14 -1.33
CA VAL A 197 -22.23 15.37 -0.81
C VAL A 197 -21.18 16.31 -0.21
N ALA A 198 -20.27 15.81 0.61
CA ALA A 198 -19.19 16.61 1.19
C ALA A 198 -18.24 17.20 0.13
N VAL A 199 -17.89 16.40 -0.89
CA VAL A 199 -17.06 16.86 -2.01
C VAL A 199 -17.77 17.95 -2.80
N LYS A 200 -19.07 17.79 -3.07
CA LYS A 200 -19.86 18.81 -3.76
C LYS A 200 -19.96 20.10 -2.94
N GLY A 201 -20.26 20.00 -1.64
CA GLY A 201 -20.26 21.16 -0.75
C GLY A 201 -18.92 21.89 -0.70
N ASN A 202 -17.82 21.14 -0.67
CA ASN A 202 -16.46 21.71 -0.72
C ASN A 202 -16.14 22.37 -2.07
N GLN A 203 -16.67 21.84 -3.19
CA GLN A 203 -16.55 22.46 -4.51
C GLN A 203 -17.37 23.75 -4.61
N ASP A 204 -18.61 23.72 -4.12
CA ASP A 204 -19.51 24.87 -4.15
C ASP A 204 -18.96 26.02 -3.28
N GLN A 205 -18.40 25.72 -2.10
CA GLN A 205 -17.71 26.71 -1.27
C GLN A 205 -16.46 27.29 -1.94
N ARG A 206 -15.68 26.49 -2.68
CA ARG A 206 -14.54 26.99 -3.45
C ARG A 206 -14.95 27.86 -4.63
N GLY A 207 -16.09 27.56 -5.27
CA GLY A 207 -16.64 28.37 -6.37
C GLY A 207 -17.22 29.72 -5.95
N ILE A 208 -17.69 29.85 -4.69
CA ILE A 208 -18.23 31.10 -4.17
C ILE A 208 -17.13 32.13 -3.88
N VAL A 209 -15.91 31.71 -3.51
CA VAL A 209 -14.81 32.64 -3.19
C VAL A 209 -14.19 33.30 -4.43
N GLU A 210 -14.33 32.72 -5.63
CA GLU A 210 -13.85 33.32 -6.88
C GLU A 210 -14.89 34.25 -7.56
N GLY A 211 -16.13 34.32 -7.05
CA GLY A 211 -17.23 35.06 -7.69
C GLY A 211 -17.48 36.48 -7.18
N ASP A 212 -16.83 36.91 -6.09
CA ASP A 212 -17.30 38.09 -5.33
C ASP A 212 -16.22 39.17 -5.10
N LYS A 213 -15.39 39.43 -6.11
CA LYS A 213 -14.55 40.64 -6.19
C LYS A 213 -14.38 41.15 -7.64
N SER A 214 -15.43 41.74 -8.22
CA SER A 214 -15.26 42.87 -9.14
C SER A 214 -16.59 43.53 -9.53
N SER A 215 -16.95 44.59 -8.81
CA SER A 215 -17.78 45.72 -9.24
C SER A 215 -17.12 46.94 -8.57
N GLU A 216 -16.61 47.98 -9.23
CA GLU A 216 -17.14 48.82 -10.31
C GLU A 216 -16.03 49.64 -11.01
N GLN A 217 -16.41 50.25 -12.15
CA GLN A 217 -15.77 51.31 -12.97
C GLN A 217 -14.83 50.82 -14.09
N SER A 218 -14.97 51.17 -15.39
CA SER A 218 -15.80 52.18 -16.08
C SER A 218 -15.99 51.78 -17.57
N LEU A 219 -16.91 52.48 -18.24
CA LEU A 219 -17.49 52.32 -19.58
C LEU A 219 -16.51 52.40 -20.76
N GLU A 220 -16.70 51.60 -21.81
CA GLU A 220 -16.94 52.05 -23.21
C GLU A 220 -17.43 50.89 -24.13
N LYS A 221 -18.23 51.19 -25.16
CA LYS A 221 -19.09 50.25 -25.92
C LYS A 221 -18.53 49.81 -27.30
N GLN A 222 -18.73 48.52 -27.60
CA GLN A 222 -19.13 47.85 -28.88
C GLN A 222 -18.11 47.67 -30.05
N PRO A 223 -18.33 46.74 -31.04
CA PRO A 223 -19.40 45.72 -31.21
C PRO A 223 -18.95 44.26 -31.54
N VAL A 224 -19.98 43.41 -31.66
CA VAL A 224 -20.13 41.95 -31.85
C VAL A 224 -19.43 41.33 -33.08
N ALA A 225 -18.91 40.08 -32.95
CA ALA A 225 -18.89 39.09 -34.04
C ALA A 225 -18.86 37.61 -33.58
N ALA A 226 -19.94 36.90 -33.94
CA ALA A 226 -20.09 35.49 -34.32
C ALA A 226 -19.34 34.33 -33.61
N LYS A 227 -20.16 33.45 -33.02
CA LYS A 227 -19.91 32.04 -32.68
C LYS A 227 -19.20 31.26 -33.81
N LYS A 228 -18.20 30.45 -33.45
CA LYS A 228 -17.88 29.19 -34.15
C LYS A 228 -17.74 28.04 -33.16
N ASN A 229 -18.67 27.09 -33.28
CA ASN A 229 -18.63 25.79 -32.65
C ASN A 229 -17.43 25.00 -33.18
N ALA A 230 -16.55 24.54 -32.28
CA ALA A 230 -15.55 23.52 -32.59
C ALA A 230 -15.82 22.28 -31.74
N ASN A 231 -16.18 21.23 -32.47
CA ASN A 231 -16.52 19.88 -32.06
C ASN A 231 -15.39 19.27 -31.19
N LYS A 232 -15.65 18.97 -29.91
CA LYS A 232 -14.72 18.18 -29.08
C LYS A 232 -15.11 16.70 -29.19
N GLN A 233 -14.32 15.97 -29.99
CA GLN A 233 -14.17 14.52 -29.91
C GLN A 233 -13.99 14.11 -28.44
N LYS A 234 -14.93 13.33 -27.92
CA LYS A 234 -14.88 12.75 -26.59
C LYS A 234 -13.88 11.59 -26.58
N THR A 235 -12.59 11.89 -26.40
CA THR A 235 -11.63 10.91 -25.90
C THR A 235 -11.98 10.59 -24.45
N ALA A 236 -12.49 9.39 -24.20
CA ALA A 236 -12.83 8.89 -22.88
C ALA A 236 -11.56 8.66 -22.05
N ARG A 237 -11.07 9.73 -21.39
CA ARG A 237 -10.11 9.61 -20.28
C ARG A 237 -10.86 9.11 -19.05
N TRP A 238 -10.80 7.81 -18.81
CA TRP A 238 -11.20 7.22 -17.53
C TRP A 238 -10.21 7.67 -16.45
N TRP A 239 -10.61 8.66 -15.65
CA TRP A 239 -9.86 9.06 -14.45
C TRP A 239 -10.19 8.10 -13.31
N PHE A 240 -9.28 7.18 -13.01
CA PHE A 240 -9.21 6.56 -11.69
C PHE A 240 -8.68 7.61 -10.71
N SER A 241 -9.60 8.28 -10.01
CA SER A 241 -9.27 9.05 -8.82
C SER A 241 -9.13 8.06 -7.66
N LEU A 242 -7.91 7.57 -7.43
CA LEU A 242 -7.56 6.78 -6.26
C LEU A 242 -6.62 7.61 -5.39
N TRP A 243 -7.11 7.93 -4.20
CA TRP A 243 -6.40 8.40 -3.01
C TRP A 243 -5.15 9.27 -3.18
N ARG A 244 -5.30 10.54 -2.79
CA ARG A 244 -4.20 11.43 -2.47
C ARG A 244 -4.27 11.77 -0.98
N LEU A 245 -3.18 11.40 -0.28
CA LEU A 245 -2.72 11.72 1.09
C LEU A 245 -3.36 10.99 2.28
#